data_AF-A0A7G8W1F3-F1
#
_entry.id   AF-A0A7G8W1F3-F1
#
_cell.length_a   1.000
_cell.length_b   1.000
_cell.length_c   1.000
_cell.angle_alpha   90.00
_cell.angle_beta   90.00
_cell.angle_gamma   90.00
#
_symmetry.space_group_name_H-M   'P 1'
#
loop_
_entity.id
_entity.type
_entity.pdbx_description
1 polymer ?
#
loop_
_entity_poly.entity_id
_entity_poly.type
_entity_poly.pdbx_seq_one_letter_code
_entity_poly.pdbx_strand_id
1 'polypeptide(L)'
;MTGSVKITAQNVAVDAFYFWREMADCPVNSKVQLLGAGGLPQYGQWDGKAAFYVAWAPLPKRRPNDPTRACQLCGCCSPHAGPGATLTTAQEPTGGAA
;
A
#
# COMPACT_ATOMS: atom_id res chain seq x y z
N MET A 1 -18.56 7.39 13.59
CA MET A 1 -18.43 6.40 12.51
C MET A 1 -17.35 5.41 12.92
N THR A 2 -17.76 4.27 13.48
CA THR A 2 -16.84 3.23 13.95
C THR A 2 -16.15 2.61 12.74
N GLY A 3 -14.82 2.58 12.72
CA GLY A 3 -14.05 2.02 11.61
C GLY A 3 -14.34 0.53 11.43
N SER A 4 -14.41 0.08 10.18
CA SER A 4 -14.60 -1.34 9.81
C SER A 4 -13.37 -2.21 10.07
N VAL A 5 -12.22 -1.61 10.40
CA VAL A 5 -10.95 -2.31 10.54
C VAL A 5 -10.82 -2.96 11.93
N LYS A 6 -10.47 -4.24 11.94
CA LYS A 6 -10.20 -5.06 13.13
C LYS A 6 -8.78 -5.63 13.06
N ILE A 7 -8.15 -5.84 14.21
CA ILE A 7 -6.86 -6.55 14.31
C ILE A 7 -7.12 -8.01 14.66
N THR A 8 -6.56 -8.94 13.90
CA THR A 8 -6.65 -10.38 14.17
C THR A 8 -5.67 -10.82 15.25
N ALA A 9 -5.82 -12.06 15.75
CA ALA A 9 -4.87 -12.66 16.69
C ALA A 9 -3.45 -12.77 16.11
N GLN A 10 -3.33 -12.79 14.78
CA GLN A 10 -2.05 -12.80 14.05
C GLN A 10 -1.48 -11.40 13.84
N ASN A 11 -2.02 -10.38 14.51
CA ASN A 11 -1.60 -8.98 14.40
C ASN A 11 -1.73 -8.42 12.97
N VAL A 12 -2.78 -8.82 12.26
CA VAL A 12 -3.09 -8.33 10.91
C VAL A 12 -4.32 -7.44 10.97
N ALA A 13 -4.22 -6.24 10.40
CA ALA A 13 -5.36 -5.34 10.24
C ALA A 13 -6.20 -5.77 9.03
N VAL A 14 -7.47 -6.07 9.26
CA VAL A 14 -8.42 -6.49 8.22
C VAL A 14 -9.68 -5.64 8.29
N ASP A 15 -10.26 -5.30 7.14
CA ASP A 15 -11.59 -4.69 7.09
C ASP A 15 -12.64 -5.80 7.25
N ALA A 16 -13.56 -5.65 8.21
CA ALA A 16 -14.54 -6.66 8.56
C ALA A 16 -15.58 -6.96 7.47
N PHE A 17 -15.69 -6.10 6.45
CA PHE A 17 -16.69 -6.21 5.38
C PHE A 17 -16.07 -6.35 3.99
N TYR A 18 -14.74 -6.47 3.91
CA TYR A 18 -14.03 -6.56 2.64
C TYR A 18 -13.31 -7.89 2.53
N PHE A 19 -13.75 -8.70 1.57
CA PHE A 19 -13.26 -10.06 1.37
C PHE A 19 -12.58 -10.18 0.01
N TRP A 20 -11.67 -11.15 -0.09
CA TRP A 20 -11.10 -11.58 -1.36
C TRP A 20 -12.21 -12.07 -2.30
N ARG A 21 -12.12 -11.70 -3.57
CA ARG A 21 -13.05 -12.07 -4.64
C ARG A 21 -12.52 -13.26 -5.43
N GLU A 22 -13.42 -14.04 -6.01
CA GLU A 22 -13.08 -15.18 -6.85
C GLU A 22 -12.33 -14.74 -8.12
N MET A 23 -11.39 -15.54 -8.62
CA MET A 23 -10.68 -15.19 -9.85
C MET A 23 -11.57 -15.13 -11.10
N ALA A 24 -12.73 -15.79 -11.08
CA ALA A 24 -13.66 -15.83 -12.20
C ALA A 24 -14.17 -14.44 -12.62
N ASP A 25 -14.24 -13.48 -11.68
CA ASP A 25 -14.68 -12.11 -11.94
C ASP A 25 -13.52 -11.09 -11.96
N CYS A 26 -12.27 -11.58 -11.96
CA CYS A 26 -11.08 -10.73 -11.96
C CYS A 26 -10.94 -10.01 -13.32
N PRO A 27 -10.81 -8.67 -13.34
CA PRO A 27 -10.60 -7.93 -14.56
C PRO A 27 -9.23 -8.23 -15.17
N VAL A 28 -9.23 -8.73 -16.41
CA VAL A 28 -8.01 -9.06 -17.15
C VAL A 28 -7.22 -7.80 -17.49
N ASN A 29 -5.89 -7.89 -17.43
CA ASN A 29 -4.94 -6.80 -17.74
C ASN A 29 -5.13 -5.52 -16.89
N SER A 30 -5.88 -5.59 -15.79
CA SER A 30 -6.10 -4.48 -14.88
C SER A 30 -5.25 -4.65 -13.61
N LYS A 31 -4.71 -3.53 -13.10
CA LYS A 31 -3.87 -3.57 -11.91
C LYS A 31 -4.74 -3.80 -10.67
N VAL A 32 -4.50 -4.90 -9.97
CA VAL A 32 -5.26 -5.36 -8.80
C VAL A 32 -4.31 -5.91 -7.73
N GLN A 33 -4.85 -6.29 -6.58
CA GLN A 33 -4.17 -7.14 -5.63
C GLN A 33 -4.54 -8.60 -5.92
N LEU A 34 -3.56 -9.47 -6.08
CA LEU A 34 -3.71 -10.89 -6.39
C LEU A 34 -3.25 -11.72 -5.20
N LEU A 35 -4.05 -12.71 -4.80
CA LEU A 35 -3.70 -13.67 -3.77
C LEU A 35 -3.15 -14.93 -4.43
N GLY A 36 -1.87 -15.23 -4.20
CA GLY A 36 -1.26 -16.48 -4.66
C GLY A 36 -1.73 -17.67 -3.81
N ALA A 37 -1.62 -18.88 -4.34
CA ALA A 37 -1.95 -20.12 -3.64
C ALA A 37 -1.20 -20.30 -2.29
N GLY A 38 -0.04 -19.64 -2.13
CA GLY A 38 0.71 -19.61 -0.86
C GLY A 38 0.17 -18.63 0.19
N GLY A 39 -0.98 -17.98 -0.05
CA GLY A 39 -1.59 -17.02 0.89
C GLY A 39 -0.91 -15.66 0.96
N LEU A 40 0.04 -15.36 0.07
CA LEU A 40 0.74 -14.08 0.01
C LEU A 40 0.12 -13.16 -1.06
N PRO A 41 -0.33 -11.96 -0.68
CA PRO A 41 -0.88 -11.00 -1.62
C PRO A 41 0.22 -10.24 -2.38
N GLN A 42 -0.01 -9.98 -3.66
CA GLN A 42 0.89 -9.24 -4.54
C GLN A 42 0.12 -8.19 -5.32
N TYR A 43 0.76 -7.08 -5.68
CA TYR A 43 0.19 -6.11 -6.62
C TYR A 43 0.64 -6.44 -8.04
N GLY A 44 -0.32 -6.64 -8.94
CA GLY A 44 0.00 -7.10 -10.30
C GLY A 44 -1.19 -6.98 -11.26
N GLN A 45 -1.02 -7.57 -12.42
CA GLN A 45 -2.05 -7.73 -13.44
C GLN A 45 -2.19 -9.21 -13.73
N TRP A 46 -3.43 -9.69 -13.85
CA TRP A 46 -3.71 -11.06 -14.26
C TRP A 46 -4.03 -11.09 -15.74
N ASP A 47 -3.46 -12.07 -16.45
CA ASP A 47 -3.58 -12.25 -17.90
C ASP A 47 -4.76 -13.15 -18.30
N GLY A 48 -5.52 -13.66 -17.32
CA GLY A 48 -6.62 -14.60 -17.53
C GLY A 48 -6.19 -16.07 -17.62
N LYS A 49 -4.89 -16.39 -17.48
CA LYS A 49 -4.35 -17.73 -17.71
C LYS A 49 -3.58 -18.28 -16.52
N ALA A 50 -2.94 -17.43 -15.74
CA ALA A 50 -2.15 -17.87 -14.59
C ALA A 50 -3.05 -18.52 -13.52
N ALA A 51 -2.95 -19.85 -13.37
CA ALA A 51 -3.71 -20.65 -12.42
C ALA A 51 -3.16 -20.59 -10.96
N PHE A 52 -2.02 -19.93 -10.76
CA PHE A 52 -1.41 -19.77 -9.43
C PHE A 52 -2.23 -18.87 -8.49
N TYR A 53 -2.98 -17.92 -9.05
CA TYR A 53 -3.77 -16.98 -8.27
C TYR A 53 -5.11 -17.61 -7.92
N VAL A 54 -5.49 -17.50 -6.64
CA VAL A 54 -6.70 -18.12 -6.09
C VAL A 54 -7.80 -17.12 -5.79
N ALA A 55 -7.45 -15.84 -5.62
CA ALA A 55 -8.40 -14.76 -5.39
C ALA A 55 -7.80 -13.39 -5.75
N TRP A 56 -8.63 -12.35 -5.81
CA TRP A 56 -8.18 -10.97 -6.05
C TRP A 56 -8.96 -9.94 -5.23
N ALA A 57 -8.43 -8.72 -5.16
CA ALA A 57 -9.13 -7.59 -4.56
C ALA A 57 -8.82 -6.29 -5.33
N PRO A 58 -9.79 -5.37 -5.48
CA PRO A 58 -9.52 -4.05 -6.05
C PRO A 58 -8.56 -3.23 -5.18
N LEU A 59 -7.88 -2.28 -5.82
CA LEU A 59 -6.99 -1.35 -5.12
C LEU A 59 -7.79 -0.27 -4.39
N PRO A 60 -7.31 0.20 -3.23
CA PRO A 60 -7.94 1.31 -2.53
C PRO A 60 -7.90 2.56 -3.40
N LYS A 61 -9.03 3.26 -3.45
CA LYS A 61 -9.10 4.58 -4.07
C LYS A 61 -8.50 5.62 -3.11
N ARG A 62 -7.72 6.54 -3.66
CA ARG A 62 -7.36 7.77 -2.92
C ARG A 62 -8.60 8.59 -2.63
N ARG A 63 -8.61 9.28 -1.49
CA ARG A 63 -9.68 10.24 -1.17
C ARG A 63 -9.62 11.40 -2.18
N PRO A 64 -10.76 11.98 -2.59
CA PRO A 64 -10.78 13.11 -3.51
C PRO A 64 -9.90 14.29 -3.07
N ASN A 65 -9.90 14.58 -1.77
CA ASN A 65 -9.14 15.69 -1.17
C ASN A 65 -7.79 15.25 -0.58
N ASP A 66 -7.17 14.21 -1.12
CA ASP A 66 -5.82 13.80 -0.74
C ASP A 66 -4.83 14.94 -1.08
N PRO A 67 -4.18 15.59 -0.08
CA PRO A 67 -3.28 16.72 -0.33
C PRO A 67 -2.10 16.35 -1.22
N THR A 68 -1.73 15.07 -1.29
CA THR A 68 -0.68 14.59 -2.20
C THR A 68 -1.09 14.68 -3.68
N ARG A 69 -2.39 14.79 -3.99
CA ARG A 69 -2.89 15.03 -5.36
C ARG A 69 -3.05 16.51 -5.71
N ALA A 70 -3.17 17.40 -4.71
CA ALA A 70 -3.34 18.84 -4.95
C ALA A 70 -2.10 19.47 -5.66
N CYS A 71 -0.87 19.02 -5.33
CA CYS A 71 0.35 19.49 -6.03
C CYS A 71 0.41 19.02 -7.49
N GLN A 72 -0.26 17.91 -7.85
CA GLN A 72 -0.20 17.33 -9.20
C GLN A 72 -1.07 18.06 -10.23
N LEU A 73 -2.12 18.76 -9.78
CA LEU A 73 -3.04 19.49 -10.66
C LEU A 73 -2.62 20.95 -10.87
N CYS A 74 -1.79 21.53 -9.99
CA CYS A 74 -1.30 22.91 -10.13
C CYS A 74 -0.24 23.05 -11.25
N GLY A 75 0.48 21.99 -11.61
CA GLY A 75 1.64 22.09 -12.51
C GLY A 75 2.83 22.85 -11.90
N CYS A 76 2.74 23.24 -10.63
CA CYS A 76 3.71 24.08 -9.93
C CYS A 76 4.84 23.27 -9.28
N CYS A 77 4.70 21.94 -9.19
CA CYS A 77 5.63 21.06 -8.49
C CYS A 77 6.27 20.08 -9.49
N SER A 78 7.33 20.50 -10.20
CA SER A 78 8.30 19.52 -10.71
C SER A 78 8.87 18.74 -9.52
N PRO A 79 9.16 17.43 -9.62
CA PRO A 79 9.97 16.74 -8.63
C PRO A 79 11.41 17.26 -8.75
N HIS A 80 11.66 18.46 -8.23
CA HIS A 80 13.01 18.90 -7.98
C HIS A 80 13.57 18.00 -6.89
N ALA A 81 14.61 17.24 -7.25
CA ALA A 81 15.58 16.73 -6.32
C ALA A 81 15.91 17.85 -5.32
N GLY A 82 15.51 17.68 -4.06
CA GLY A 82 15.96 18.57 -3.00
C GLY A 82 17.46 18.32 -2.77
N PRO A 83 18.32 19.34 -2.71
CA PRO A 83 19.65 19.15 -2.19
C PRO A 83 19.57 19.14 -0.65
N GLY A 84 19.98 18.03 -0.02
CA GLY A 84 20.30 18.01 1.41
C GLY A 84 19.26 17.35 2.32
N ALA A 85 19.09 16.03 2.21
CA ALA A 85 18.70 15.22 3.35
C ALA A 85 19.96 14.56 3.94
N THR A 86 20.79 15.35 4.63
CA THR A 86 21.87 14.82 5.45
C THR A 86 21.26 14.29 6.73
N LEU A 87 21.15 12.97 6.84
CA LEU A 87 20.88 12.27 8.09
C LEU A 87 22.01 12.59 9.07
N THR A 88 21.78 13.52 10.00
CA THR A 88 22.67 13.67 11.16
C THR A 88 22.15 12.74 12.26
N THR A 89 22.87 11.66 12.48
CA THR A 89 22.75 10.82 13.68
C THR A 89 23.19 11.67 14.87
N ALA A 90 22.26 11.99 15.76
CA ALA A 90 22.60 12.51 17.07
C ALA A 90 23.12 11.35 17.93
N GLN A 91 24.42 11.32 18.18
CA GLN A 91 25.06 10.45 19.17
C GLN A 91 25.12 11.21 20.51
N GLU A 92 24.61 10.59 21.56
CA GLU A 92 24.63 11.08 22.95
C GLU A 92 26.08 11.27 23.46
N PRO A 93 26.40 12.38 24.16
CA PRO A 93 27.70 12.52 24.80
C PRO A 93 27.72 11.82 26.16
N THR A 94 28.41 10.69 26.22
CA THR A 94 28.85 10.04 27.47
C THR A 94 29.80 10.98 28.22
N GLY A 95 29.48 11.29 29.47
CA GLY A 95 30.35 12.03 30.38
C GLY A 95 31.60 11.25 30.81
N GLY A 96 32.66 11.99 31.16
CA GLY A 96 33.91 11.50 31.75
C GLY A 96 35.02 12.54 31.57
N ALA A 97 35.25 13.40 32.57
CA ALA A 97 36.28 13.22 33.62
C ALA A 97 37.70 13.56 33.15
N ALA A 98 38.24 14.69 33.63
CA ALA A 98 39.41 14.78 34.52
C ALA A 98 39.64 16.23 34.93
#